data_AF-A0A2D6L3H4-F1
#
_entry.id   AF-A0A2D6L3H4-F1
#
_cell.length_a   1.000
_cell.length_b   1.000
_cell.length_c   1.000
_cell.angle_alpha   90.00
_cell.angle_beta   90.00
_cell.angle_gamma   90.00
#
_symmetry.space_group_name_H-M   'P 1'
#
loop_
_entity.id
_entity.type
_entity.pdbx_description
1 polymer ?
#
loop_
_entity_poly.entity_id
_entity_poly.type
_entity_poly.pdbx_seq_one_letter_code
_entity_poly.pdbx_strand_id
1 'polypeptide(L)' 'MPKCSYCEKEYPVHKGLTLVLKDGSVRYLCSAKCRKNMQMKRRKVRWIAKSKKVKE' A
#
# COMPACT_ATOMS: atom_id res chain seq x y z
N MET A 1 7.33 -7.62 9.42
CA MET A 1 6.45 -8.06 8.31
C MET A 1 6.37 -6.92 7.29
N PRO A 2 6.53 -7.12 5.96
CA PRO A 2 6.52 -6.00 5.02
C PRO A 2 5.18 -5.25 5.08
N LYS A 3 5.27 -3.92 5.12
CA LYS A 3 4.12 -3.02 5.22
C LYS A 3 3.72 -2.54 3.84
N CYS A 4 2.44 -2.63 3.53
CA CYS A 4 1.93 -2.15 2.24
C CYS A 4 1.92 -0.62 2.23
N SER A 5 2.58 0.00 1.24
CA SER A 5 2.62 1.46 1.07
C SER A 5 1.24 2.07 0.81
N TYR A 6 0.24 1.26 0.45
CA TYR A 6 -1.10 1.72 0.09
C TYR A 6 -2.15 1.53 1.19
N CYS A 7 -2.25 0.32 1.75
CA CYS A 7 -3.25 0.02 2.79
C CYS A 7 -2.67 -0.02 4.21
N GLU A 8 -1.36 0.18 4.35
CA GLU A 8 -0.61 0.18 5.62
C GLU A 8 -0.74 -1.10 6.45
N LYS A 9 -1.36 -2.15 5.90
CA LYS A 9 -1.42 -3.47 6.50
C LYS A 9 -0.09 -4.20 6.31
N GLU A 10 0.28 -4.93 7.33
CA GLU A 10 1.35 -5.92 7.27
C GLU A 10 0.89 -7.14 6.46
N TYR A 11 1.79 -7.71 5.67
CA TYR A 11 1.49 -8.89 4.85
C TYR A 11 2.70 -9.84 4.78
N PRO A 12 2.48 -11.16 4.59
CA PRO A 12 3.58 -12.12 4.54
C PRO A 12 4.55 -11.84 3.40
N VAL A 13 5.85 -12.04 3.62
CA VAL A 13 6.93 -11.69 2.67
C VAL A 13 6.79 -12.39 1.32
N HIS A 14 6.27 -13.61 1.32
CA HIS A 14 6.04 -14.42 0.12
C HIS A 14 4.81 -13.99 -0.70
N LYS A 15 4.07 -12.95 -0.26
CA LYS A 15 2.91 -12.41 -0.97
C LYS A 15 3.17 -10.96 -1.35
N GLY A 16 2.59 -10.51 -2.46
CA GLY A 16 2.62 -9.09 -2.85
C GLY A 16 3.46 -8.82 -4.10
N LEU A 17 3.69 -7.53 -4.36
CA LEU A 17 4.45 -7.03 -5.50
C LEU A 17 5.22 -5.78 -5.11
N THR A 18 6.47 -5.72 -5.58
CA THR A 18 7.33 -4.55 -5.49
C THR A 18 7.20 -3.75 -6.78
N LEU A 19 6.69 -2.53 -6.68
CA LEU A 19 6.57 -1.61 -7.80
C LEU A 19 7.72 -0.60 -7.74
N VAL A 20 8.65 -0.70 -8.70
CA VAL A 20 9.72 0.28 -8.88
C VAL A 20 9.22 1.36 -9.83
N LEU A 21 9.23 2.61 -9.39
CA LEU A 21 8.80 3.75 -10.19
C LEU A 21 9.98 4.34 -10.99
N LYS A 22 9.66 5.19 -11.97
CA LYS A 22 10.65 5.82 -12.87
C LYS A 22 11.63 6.74 -12.13
N ASP A 23 11.20 7.30 -11.01
CA ASP A 23 11.99 8.10 -10.08
C ASP A 23 12.90 7.26 -9.16
N GLY A 24 12.90 5.92 -9.33
CA GLY A 24 13.67 5.00 -8.50
C GLY A 24 13.01 4.67 -7.16
N SER A 25 11.87 5.30 -6.81
CA SER A 25 11.18 4.97 -5.58
C SER A 25 10.52 3.58 -5.64
N VAL A 26 10.71 2.82 -4.55
CA VAL A 26 10.20 1.46 -4.42
C VAL A 26 8.94 1.47 -3.57
N ARG A 27 7.83 0.93 -4.11
CA ARG A 27 6.56 0.80 -3.40
C ARG A 27 6.20 -0.67 -3.20
N TYR A 28 5.95 -1.03 -1.96
CA TYR A 28 5.58 -2.37 -1.56
C TYR A 28 4.06 -2.50 -1.51
N LEU A 29 3.48 -3.42 -2.27
CA LEU A 29 2.03 -3.60 -2.38
C LEU A 29 1.63 -5.02 -2.00
N CYS A 30 0.62 -5.16 -1.13
CA CYS A 30 0.17 -6.47 -0.68
C CYS A 30 -0.68 -7.25 -1.70
N SER A 31 -1.32 -6.57 -2.66
CA SER A 31 -2.24 -7.22 -3.61
C SER A 31 -2.53 -6.38 -4.86
N ALA A 32 -3.08 -7.04 -5.89
CA ALA A 32 -3.55 -6.39 -7.12
C ALA A 32 -4.64 -5.33 -6.85
N LYS A 33 -5.44 -5.49 -5.80
CA LYS A 33 -6.44 -4.50 -5.37
C LYS A 33 -5.77 -3.16 -5.02
N CYS A 34 -4.68 -3.20 -4.26
CA CYS A 34 -3.93 -1.99 -3.89
C CYS A 34 -3.26 -1.35 -5.12
N ARG A 35 -2.71 -2.16 -6.04
CA ARG A 35 -2.12 -1.67 -7.30
C ARG A 35 -3.14 -0.91 -8.15
N LYS A 36 -4.28 -1.55 -8.45
CA LYS A 36 -5.35 -0.94 -9.27
C LYS A 36 -5.87 0.35 -8.63
N ASN A 37 -6.09 0.36 -7.32
CA ASN A 37 -6.61 1.55 -6.64
C ASN A 37 -5.58 2.69 -6.58
N MET A 38 -4.29 2.37 -6.46
CA MET A 38 -3.19 3.33 -6.55
C MET A 38 -3.07 3.91 -7.97
N GLN A 39 -3.21 3.10 -9.02
CA GLN A 39 -3.24 3.56 -10.42
C GLN A 39 -4.44 4.47 -10.71
N MET A 40 -5.62 4.13 -10.17
CA MET A 40 -6.82 4.98 -10.24
C MET A 40 -6.77 6.22 -9.33
N LYS A 41 -5.67 6.46 -8.61
CA LYS A 41 -5.48 7.59 -7.67
C LYS A 41 -6.57 7.67 -6.58
N ARG A 42 -7.26 6.57 -6.28
CA ARG A 42 -8.34 6.52 -5.29
C ARG A 42 -7.73 6.38 -3.91
N ARG A 43 -7.61 7.45 -3.11
CA ARG A 43 -6.96 7.40 -1.78
C ARG A 43 -7.93 7.38 -0.59
N LYS A 44 -9.17 7.84 -0.79
CA LYS A 44 -10.23 7.91 0.24
C LYS A 44 -11.20 6.75 0.09
N VAL A 45 -10.83 5.57 0.60
CA VAL A 45 -11.66 4.35 0.51
C VAL A 45 -11.90 3.79 1.90
N ARG A 46 -13.18 3.50 2.23
CA ARG A 46 -13.62 3.06 3.56
C ARG A 46 -12.91 1.79 4.07
N TRP A 47 -12.47 0.92 3.17
CA TRP A 47 -11.84 -0.38 3.51
C TRP A 47 -10.36 -0.27 3.88
N ILE A 48 -9.72 0.85 3.59
CA ILE A 48 -8.38 1.13 4.09
C ILE A 48 -8.60 1.72 5.46
N ALA A 49 -8.34 0.92 6.50
CA ALA A 49 -8.34 1.40 7.86
C ALA A 49 -7.42 2.62 7.88
N LYS A 50 -7.99 3.82 8.11
CA LYS A 50 -7.18 4.98 8.43
C LYS A 50 -6.40 4.55 9.66
N SER A 51 -5.09 4.36 9.53
CA SER A 51 -4.25 4.34 10.72
C SER A 51 -4.64 5.59 11.48
N LYS A 52 -5.19 5.42 12.69
CA LYS A 52 -5.36 6.54 13.59
C LYS A 52 -3.95 7.11 13.71
N LYS A 53 -3.68 8.22 13.02
CA LYS A 53 -2.46 8.98 13.28
C LYS A 53 -2.52 9.23 14.77
N VAL A 54 -1.66 8.56 15.54
CA VAL A 54 -1.42 8.92 16.93
C VAL A 54 -0.93 10.35 16.82
N LYS A 55 -1.83 11.29 17.13
CA LYS A 55 -1.43 12.66 17.40
C LYS A 55 -0.72 12.57 18.74
N GLU A 56 0.59 12.70 18.72
CA GLU A 56 1.33 13.22 19.86
C GLU A 56 0.83 14.63 20.19
#